data_AF-A0A954BD97-F1
#
_entry.id   AF-A0A954BD97-F1
#
_cell.length_a   1.000
_cell.length_b   1.000
_cell.length_c   1.000
_cell.angle_alpha   90.00
_cell.angle_beta   90.00
_cell.angle_gamma   90.00
#
_symmetry.space_group_name_H-M   'P 1'
#
loop_
_entity.id
_entity.type
_entity.pdbx_description
1 polymer ?
#
loop_
_entity_poly.entity_id
_entity_poly.type
_entity_poly.pdbx_seq_one_letter_code
_entity_poly.pdbx_strand_id
1 'polypeptide(L)' 'IRTQDLPPYMEENSVCYLFTPQSFAKTDARIGEKPILYATPPLESVDIDEKSDWFMAESLLMRVAAGETLPEE' A
#
# COMPACT_ATOMS: atom_id res chain seq x y z
N ILE A 1 -11.40 -1.22 -24.19
CA ILE A 1 -11.82 -0.59 -22.91
C ILE A 1 -10.60 0.12 -22.33
N ARG A 2 -10.74 1.30 -21.72
CA ARG A 2 -9.59 2.00 -21.11
C ARG A 2 -9.32 1.39 -19.73
N THR A 3 -8.09 1.45 -19.23
CA THR A 3 -7.76 0.93 -17.90
C THR A 3 -8.58 1.61 -16.80
N GLN A 4 -8.88 2.90 -16.97
CA GLN A 4 -9.73 3.68 -16.05
C GLN A 4 -11.20 3.21 -16.03
N ASP A 5 -11.63 2.44 -17.03
CA ASP A 5 -12.98 1.87 -17.09
C ASP A 5 -13.04 0.45 -16.49
N LEU A 6 -11.91 -0.12 -16.07
CA LEU A 6 -11.85 -1.46 -15.47
C LEU A 6 -12.13 -1.38 -13.97
N PRO A 7 -12.68 -2.45 -13.36
CA PRO A 7 -12.73 -2.58 -11.92
C PRO A 7 -11.33 -2.41 -11.30
N PRO A 8 -11.20 -1.73 -10.15
CA PRO A 8 -9.91 -1.55 -9.50
C PRO A 8 -9.36 -2.90 -9.04
N TYR A 9 -8.06 -3.09 -9.25
CA TYR A 9 -7.31 -4.14 -8.60
C TYR A 9 -6.62 -3.57 -7.37
N MET A 10 -6.64 -4.33 -6.27
CA MET A 10 -5.91 -3.98 -5.06
C MET A 10 -4.64 -4.80 -5.00
N GLU A 11 -3.57 -4.14 -4.55
CA GLU A 11 -2.28 -4.73 -4.27
C GLU A 11 -2.03 -4.69 -2.77
N GLU A 12 -1.31 -5.69 -2.27
CA GLU A 12 -0.83 -5.75 -0.90
C GLU A 12 0.53 -5.03 -0.85
N ASN A 13 0.63 -3.96 -0.04
CA ASN A 13 1.75 -3.00 -0.07
C ASN A 13 2.65 -3.02 1.18
N SER A 14 2.57 -4.07 1.99
CA SER A 14 3.39 -4.27 3.19
C SER A 14 3.31 -3.19 4.29
N VAL A 15 2.39 -2.23 4.20
CA VAL A 15 2.27 -1.12 5.18
C VAL A 15 1.76 -1.60 6.54
N CYS A 16 0.70 -2.42 6.57
CA CYS A 16 0.08 -2.86 7.81
C CYS A 16 -0.62 -4.22 7.65
N TYR A 17 -0.41 -5.07 8.65
CA TYR A 17 -1.03 -6.39 8.74
C TYR A 17 -1.69 -6.56 10.10
N LEU A 18 -2.99 -6.87 10.09
CA LEU A 18 -3.77 -7.15 11.28
C LEU A 18 -4.45 -8.52 11.18
N PHE A 19 -3.91 -9.50 11.90
CA PHE A 19 -4.43 -10.86 11.89
C PHE A 19 -4.37 -11.48 13.29
N THR A 20 -5.23 -12.47 13.52
CA THR A 20 -5.11 -13.33 14.70
C THR A 20 -4.02 -14.38 14.50
N PRO A 21 -3.33 -14.83 15.56
CA PRO A 21 -2.35 -15.91 15.46
C PRO A 21 -2.92 -17.18 14.80
N GLN A 22 -4.19 -17.48 15.07
CA GLN A 22 -4.88 -18.64 14.51
C GLN A 22 -5.12 -18.52 13.00
N SER A 23 -5.23 -17.30 12.44
CA SER A 23 -5.40 -17.09 11.00
C SER A 23 -4.13 -17.45 10.24
N PHE A 24 -2.96 -17.01 10.74
CA PHE A 24 -1.66 -17.31 10.13
C PHE A 24 -1.28 -18.78 10.26
N ALA A 25 -1.56 -19.40 11.41
CA ALA A 25 -1.19 -20.80 11.66
C ALA A 25 -1.86 -21.80 10.69
N LYS A 26 -2.91 -21.39 9.97
CA LYS A 26 -3.64 -22.24 9.03
C LYS A 26 -3.11 -22.24 7.60
N THR A 27 -2.40 -21.19 7.18
CA THR A 27 -2.03 -20.99 5.77
C THR A 27 -0.57 -21.26 5.46
N ASP A 28 0.30 -21.25 6.48
CA ASP A 28 1.76 -21.26 6.30
C ASP A 28 2.24 -20.21 5.27
N ALA A 29 1.52 -19.09 5.19
CA ALA A 29 1.75 -18.01 4.24
C ALA A 29 1.87 -16.66 4.97
N ARG A 30 2.44 -15.67 4.27
CA ARG A 30 2.50 -14.28 4.74
C ARG A 30 1.14 -13.58 4.85
N ILE A 31 0.08 -14.22 4.37
CA ILE A 31 -1.30 -13.72 4.41
C ILE A 31 -2.18 -14.80 5.06
N GLY A 32 -3.12 -14.37 5.91
CA GLY A 32 -4.05 -15.26 6.61
C GLY A 32 -5.08 -15.93 5.69
N GLU A 33 -5.90 -16.83 6.24
CA GLU A 33 -6.85 -17.70 5.48
C GLU A 33 -7.88 -16.93 4.64
N LYS A 34 -8.36 -15.80 5.16
CA LYS A 34 -9.39 -14.96 4.52
C LYS A 34 -9.03 -13.48 4.69
N PRO A 35 -8.07 -12.97 3.91
CA PRO A 35 -7.65 -11.57 4.02
C PRO A 35 -8.75 -10.65 3.51
N ILE A 36 -8.85 -9.48 4.14
CA ILE A 36 -9.61 -8.34 3.63
C ILE A 36 -8.59 -7.24 3.39
N LEU A 37 -8.56 -6.71 2.18
CA LEU A 37 -7.69 -5.59 1.84
C LEU A 37 -8.35 -4.28 2.27
N TYR A 38 -7.55 -3.42 2.89
CA TYR A 38 -7.95 -2.05 3.23
C TYR A 38 -7.22 -1.11 2.26
N ALA A 39 -7.98 -0.39 1.45
CA ALA A 39 -7.41 0.53 0.47
C ALA A 39 -6.71 1.69 1.19
N THR A 40 -5.53 2.04 0.69
CA THR A 40 -4.72 3.18 1.15
C THR A 40 -4.39 4.05 -0.07
N PRO A 41 -4.21 5.38 0.11
CA PRO A 41 -3.85 6.25 -1.01
C PRO A 41 -2.55 5.78 -1.70
N PRO A 42 -2.48 5.70 -3.03
CA PRO A 42 -1.32 5.17 -3.73
C PRO A 42 -0.01 5.92 -3.42
N LEU A 43 -0.09 7.24 -3.28
CA LEU A 43 1.08 8.08 -2.99
C LEU A 43 1.55 7.98 -1.54
N GLU A 44 0.72 7.46 -0.64
CA GLU A 44 1.11 7.13 0.74
C GLU A 44 1.59 5.68 0.87
N SER A 45 1.47 4.89 -0.20
CA SER A 45 1.75 3.46 -0.25
C SER A 45 3.10 3.11 -0.89
N VAL A 46 4.03 4.08 -0.96
CA VAL A 46 5.33 3.87 -1.60
C VAL A 46 6.21 2.97 -0.73
N ASP A 47 6.53 1.78 -1.26
CA ASP A 47 7.52 0.88 -0.67
C ASP A 47 8.94 1.37 -0.95
N ILE A 48 9.89 1.07 -0.06
CA ILE A 48 11.29 1.51 -0.17
C ILE A 48 12.21 0.31 -0.11
N ASP A 49 12.57 -0.22 -1.29
CA ASP A 49 13.53 -1.32 -1.44
C ASP A 49 14.91 -0.80 -1.86
N GLU A 50 14.93 0.17 -2.77
CA GLU A 50 16.13 0.70 -3.42
C GLU A 50 16.31 2.20 -3.20
N LYS A 51 17.48 2.73 -3.56
CA LYS A 51 17.80 4.16 -3.41
C LYS A 51 16.88 5.08 -4.23
N SER A 52 16.38 4.61 -5.36
CA SER A 52 15.41 5.35 -6.17
C SER A 52 14.11 5.58 -5.42
N ASP A 53 13.69 4.59 -4.64
CA ASP A 53 12.41 4.60 -3.93
C ASP A 53 12.49 5.55 -2.75
N TRP A 54 13.65 5.57 -2.07
CA TRP A 54 13.94 6.60 -1.06
C TRP A 54 13.80 8.01 -1.63
N PHE A 55 14.40 8.27 -2.80
CA PHE A 55 14.33 9.58 -3.44
C PHE A 55 12.88 9.96 -3.81
N MET A 56 12.08 8.98 -4.23
CA MET A 56 10.66 9.17 -4.53
C MET A 56 9.84 9.48 -3.27
N ALA A 57 9.99 8.67 -2.22
CA ALA A 57 9.30 8.84 -0.95
C ALA A 57 9.67 10.19 -0.29
N GLU A 58 10.96 10.56 -0.31
CA GLU A 58 11.42 11.86 0.19
C GLU A 58 10.78 13.01 -0.61
N SER A 59 10.71 12.90 -1.94
CA SER A 59 10.08 13.92 -2.78
C SER A 59 8.60 14.12 -2.43
N LEU A 60 7.87 13.03 -2.14
CA LEU A 60 6.47 13.10 -1.69
C LEU A 60 6.36 13.72 -0.30
N LEU A 61 7.20 13.29 0.65
CA LEU A 61 7.25 13.83 1.99
C LEU A 61 7.52 15.35 1.99
N MET A 62 8.42 15.83 1.13
CA MET A 62 8.74 17.26 1.03
C MET A 62 7.54 18.10 0.59
N ARG A 63 6.65 17.57 -0.25
CA ARG A 63 5.39 18.25 -0.63
C ARG A 63 4.46 18.37 0.58
N VAL A 64 4.30 17.29 1.33
CA VAL A 64 3.49 17.28 2.56
C VAL A 64 4.07 18.26 3.60
N ALA A 65 5.39 18.27 3.78
CA ALA A 65 6.07 19.19 4.68
C ALA A 65 5.93 20.67 4.26
N ALA A 66 5.76 20.94 2.96
CA ALA A 66 5.44 22.27 2.43
C ALA A 66 3.96 22.67 2.59
N GLY A 67 3.13 21.78 3.14
CA GLY A 67 1.70 22.01 3.39
C GLY A 67 0.79 21.57 2.24
N GLU A 68 1.30 20.82 1.27
CA GLU A 68 0.46 20.23 0.21
C GLU A 68 -0.27 18.98 0.72
N THR A 69 -1.47 18.75 0.21
CA THR A 69 -2.20 17.48 0.39
C THR A 69 -1.95 16.60 -0.82
N LEU A 70 -1.58 15.33 -0.59
CA LEU A 70 -1.45 14.36 -1.68
C LEU A 70 -2.84 13.92 -2.17
N PRO A 71 -3.01 13.66 -3.47
CA PRO A 71 -4.23 13.05 -4.00
C PRO A 71 -4.59 11.72 -3.29
N GLU A 72 -5.87 11.54 -2.97
CA GLU A 72 -6.43 10.32 -2.36
C GLU A 72 -6.92 9.29 -3.41
N GLU A 73 -6.80 9.61 -4.70
CA GLU A 73 -7.33 8.83 -5.83
C GLU A 73 -6.72 7.44 -6.01
#